data_AF-A0A5C4VSD2-F1
#
_entry.id   AF-A0A5C4VSD2-F1
#
_cell.length_a   1.000
_cell.length_b   1.000
_cell.length_c   1.000
_cell.angle_alpha   90.00
_cell.angle_beta   90.00
_cell.angle_gamma   90.00
#
_symmetry.space_group_name_H-M   'P 1'
#
loop_
_entity.id
_entity.type
_entity.pdbx_description
1 polymer ?
#
loop_
_entity_poly.entity_id
_entity_poly.type
_entity_poly.pdbx_seq_one_letter_code
_entity_poly.pdbx_strand_id
1 'polypeptide(L)'
;MARTTVPLTLDLLGALYDDAGAPCRTCLFWEREPVHRQRLGPEERAQEKEAWVSELLREWGSCGRVALVEGRPVGYLVYAPASSVPGAAAFPTAPVSPDAVLMTTAWVCPEHTGAGIGRLLVQGMARDLVGRDGIRAVEAFARTGRGAPRTAECVVPAEFLARVGFKTQRAHPSTPRMRMDMRSLVTWRDEVEAAWERIVDAVRRPKAAPAPVPRSLHGSLRRQARSPRP
;
A
#
# COMPACT_ATOMS: atom_id res chain seq x y z
N MET A 1 -16.90 -4.30 4.63
CA MET A 1 -16.28 -4.45 3.30
C MET A 1 -14.82 -4.81 3.50
N ALA A 2 -14.44 -6.04 3.18
CA ALA A 2 -13.08 -6.52 3.35
C ALA A 2 -12.18 -5.87 2.29
N ARG A 3 -11.12 -5.20 2.75
CA ARG A 3 -10.11 -4.59 1.89
C ARG A 3 -8.73 -5.04 2.33
N THR A 4 -7.90 -5.41 1.36
CA THR A 4 -6.52 -5.83 1.61
C THR A 4 -5.62 -5.37 0.47
N THR A 5 -4.31 -5.59 0.63
CA THR A 5 -3.37 -5.51 -0.48
C THR A 5 -2.60 -6.81 -0.58
N VAL A 6 -2.22 -7.16 -1.80
CA VAL A 6 -1.35 -8.29 -2.12
C VAL A 6 -0.18 -7.80 -2.99
N PRO A 7 0.94 -8.55 -3.06
CA PRO A 7 2.00 -8.27 -4.02
C PRO A 7 1.47 -8.27 -5.46
N LEU A 8 2.06 -7.41 -6.30
CA LEU A 8 1.78 -7.42 -7.74
C LEU A 8 2.25 -8.73 -8.38
N THR A 9 1.42 -9.29 -9.25
CA THR A 9 1.76 -10.38 -10.19
C THR A 9 1.31 -9.98 -11.59
N LEU A 10 1.82 -10.67 -12.62
CA LEU A 10 1.36 -10.45 -14.00
C LEU A 10 -0.13 -10.77 -14.16
N ASP A 11 -0.63 -11.83 -13.52
CA ASP A 11 -2.06 -12.19 -13.55
C ASP A 11 -2.95 -11.08 -12.95
N LEU A 12 -2.55 -10.52 -11.81
CA LEU A 12 -3.29 -9.42 -11.18
C LEU A 12 -3.21 -8.14 -12.00
N LEU A 13 -2.09 -7.91 -12.69
CA LEU A 13 -1.92 -6.78 -13.58
C LEU A 13 -2.82 -6.92 -14.82
N GLY A 14 -2.89 -8.12 -15.39
CA GLY A 14 -3.84 -8.47 -16.46
C GLY A 14 -5.29 -8.21 -16.04
N ALA A 15 -5.71 -8.74 -14.88
CA ALA A 15 -7.05 -8.50 -14.34
C ALA A 15 -7.36 -7.01 -14.11
N LEU A 16 -6.39 -6.20 -13.67
CA LEU A 16 -6.58 -4.75 -13.54
C LEU A 16 -6.80 -4.06 -14.90
N TYR A 17 -6.14 -4.53 -15.96
CA TYR A 17 -6.32 -3.98 -17.30
C TYR A 17 -7.64 -4.43 -17.93
N ASP A 18 -7.93 -5.73 -17.87
CA ASP A 18 -9.04 -6.34 -18.58
C ASP A 18 -10.38 -6.10 -17.85
N ASP A 19 -10.41 -6.23 -16.51
CA ASP A 19 -11.65 -6.14 -15.74
C ASP A 19 -11.89 -4.74 -15.16
N ALA A 20 -10.84 -4.08 -14.68
CA ALA A 20 -10.95 -2.78 -13.98
C ALA A 20 -10.64 -1.57 -14.88
N GLY A 21 -10.20 -1.78 -16.12
CA GLY A 21 -9.95 -0.72 -17.10
C GLY A 21 -8.78 0.20 -16.74
N ALA A 22 -7.74 -0.32 -16.09
CA ALA A 22 -6.56 0.49 -15.76
C ALA A 22 -5.84 0.99 -17.05
N PRO A 23 -5.47 2.29 -17.14
CA PRO A 23 -5.14 2.94 -18.41
C PRO A 23 -3.70 2.70 -18.93
N CYS A 24 -2.84 2.00 -18.17
CA CYS A 24 -1.40 1.99 -18.43
C CYS A 24 -0.87 0.73 -19.13
N ARG A 25 -1.73 -0.13 -19.69
CA ARG A 25 -1.32 -1.38 -20.37
C ARG A 25 -0.28 -1.14 -21.47
N THR A 26 -0.45 -0.08 -22.27
CA THR A 26 0.42 0.25 -23.42
C THR A 26 1.30 1.48 -23.18
N CYS A 27 1.29 2.02 -21.96
CA CYS A 27 2.10 3.17 -21.59
C CYS A 27 3.48 2.70 -21.13
N LEU A 28 4.50 2.91 -21.97
CA LEU A 28 5.91 2.59 -21.67
C LEU A 28 6.71 3.81 -21.18
N PHE A 29 6.06 4.79 -20.56
CA PHE A 29 6.73 6.03 -20.17
C PHE A 29 7.88 5.82 -19.19
N TRP A 30 7.73 4.89 -18.25
CA TRP A 30 8.72 4.60 -17.23
C TRP A 30 9.75 3.58 -17.71
N GLU A 31 9.28 2.63 -18.51
CA GLU A 31 9.94 1.39 -18.88
C GLU A 31 10.95 1.57 -20.01
N ARG A 32 10.70 2.53 -20.92
CA ARG A 32 11.51 2.73 -22.13
C ARG A 32 11.76 4.20 -22.44
N GLU A 33 12.90 4.48 -23.06
CA GLU A 33 13.23 5.80 -23.59
C GLU A 33 12.23 6.26 -24.66
N PRO A 34 12.01 7.57 -24.84
CA PRO A 34 11.05 8.12 -25.81
C PRO A 34 11.20 7.56 -27.23
N VAL A 35 12.43 7.43 -27.73
CA VAL A 35 12.69 6.96 -29.10
C VAL A 35 12.27 5.50 -29.29
N HIS A 36 12.51 4.65 -28.29
CA HIS A 36 12.18 3.23 -28.39
C HIS A 36 10.67 3.02 -28.37
N ARG A 37 9.97 3.59 -27.39
CA ARG A 37 8.51 3.40 -27.26
C ARG A 37 7.70 3.99 -28.40
N GLN A 38 8.19 5.04 -29.09
CA GLN A 38 7.50 5.62 -30.24
C GLN A 38 7.46 4.71 -31.47
N ARG A 39 8.35 3.72 -31.57
CA ARG A 39 8.47 2.81 -32.71
C ARG A 39 7.57 1.57 -32.60
N LEU A 40 7.01 1.32 -31.43
CA LEU A 40 6.25 0.11 -31.12
C LEU A 40 4.75 0.33 -31.32
N GLY A 41 4.08 -0.69 -31.87
CA GLY A 41 2.62 -0.79 -31.93
C GLY A 41 2.00 -1.11 -30.56
N PRO A 42 0.66 -1.01 -30.42
CA PRO A 42 -0.02 -1.20 -29.14
C PRO A 42 0.22 -2.58 -28.49
N GLU A 43 0.23 -3.66 -29.27
CA GLU A 43 0.45 -5.02 -28.77
C GLU A 43 1.89 -5.22 -28.27
N GLU A 44 2.88 -4.81 -29.08
CA GLU A 44 4.29 -4.83 -28.69
C GLU A 44 4.51 -4.01 -27.41
N ARG A 45 3.84 -2.87 -27.26
CA ARG A 45 3.92 -2.07 -26.03
C ARG A 45 3.36 -2.79 -24.81
N ALA A 46 2.27 -3.56 -24.97
CA ALA A 46 1.74 -4.35 -23.87
C ALA A 46 2.70 -5.48 -23.47
N GLN A 47 3.29 -6.17 -24.46
CA GLN A 47 4.29 -7.21 -24.22
C GLN A 47 5.53 -6.65 -23.52
N GLU A 48 6.02 -5.48 -23.95
CA GLU A 48 7.15 -4.78 -23.34
C GLU A 48 6.86 -4.35 -21.88
N LYS A 49 5.61 -3.94 -21.59
CA LYS A 49 5.17 -3.61 -20.23
C LYS A 49 5.24 -4.83 -19.33
N GLU A 50 4.71 -5.96 -19.80
CA GLU A 50 4.74 -7.24 -19.09
C GLU A 50 6.16 -7.76 -18.91
N ALA A 51 7.00 -7.66 -19.94
CA ALA A 51 8.41 -8.05 -19.88
C ALA A 51 9.18 -7.25 -18.81
N TRP A 52 8.97 -5.93 -18.75
CA TRP A 52 9.58 -5.09 -17.73
C TRP A 52 9.13 -5.44 -16.31
N VAL A 53 7.82 -5.70 -16.10
CA VAL A 53 7.33 -6.15 -14.79
C VAL A 53 7.90 -7.54 -14.43
N SER A 54 7.97 -8.45 -15.41
CA SER A 54 8.55 -9.79 -15.23
C SER A 54 10.01 -9.72 -14.81
N GLU A 55 10.80 -8.87 -15.48
CA GLU A 55 12.21 -8.65 -15.15
C GLU A 55 12.37 -8.09 -13.73
N LEU A 56 11.59 -7.08 -13.34
CA LEU A 56 11.62 -6.56 -11.97
C LEU A 56 11.30 -7.62 -10.92
N LEU A 57 10.25 -8.42 -11.15
CA LEU A 57 9.86 -9.49 -10.24
C LEU A 57 10.96 -10.55 -10.09
N ARG A 58 11.68 -10.86 -11.16
CA ARG A 58 12.77 -11.86 -11.16
C ARG A 58 14.05 -11.33 -10.53
N GLU A 59 14.49 -10.13 -10.92
CA GLU A 59 15.80 -9.59 -10.53
C GLU A 59 15.76 -8.85 -9.18
N TRP A 60 14.63 -8.25 -8.83
CA TRP A 60 14.50 -7.40 -7.64
C TRP A 60 13.41 -7.83 -6.65
N GLY A 61 12.55 -8.77 -7.06
CA GLY A 61 11.44 -9.25 -6.24
C GLY A 61 10.24 -8.30 -6.30
N SER A 62 9.49 -8.21 -5.20
CA SER A 62 8.25 -7.42 -5.17
C SER A 62 8.52 -5.97 -5.61
N CYS A 63 7.81 -5.55 -6.66
CA CYS A 63 7.93 -4.24 -7.31
C CYS A 63 6.59 -3.47 -7.38
N GLY A 64 5.60 -3.92 -6.62
CA GLY A 64 4.27 -3.32 -6.65
C GLY A 64 3.27 -3.98 -5.71
N ARG A 65 2.15 -3.29 -5.51
CA ARG A 65 1.01 -3.78 -4.71
C ARG A 65 -0.27 -3.66 -5.51
N VAL A 66 -1.18 -4.58 -5.27
CA VAL A 66 -2.55 -4.55 -5.78
C VAL A 66 -3.51 -4.47 -4.60
N ALA A 67 -4.47 -3.57 -4.67
CA ALA A 67 -5.55 -3.45 -3.69
C ALA A 67 -6.73 -4.30 -4.13
N LEU A 68 -7.24 -5.10 -3.19
CA LEU A 68 -8.41 -5.95 -3.39
C LEU A 68 -9.56 -5.45 -2.52
N VAL A 69 -10.75 -5.35 -3.11
CA VAL A 69 -12.02 -5.11 -2.41
C VAL A 69 -12.94 -6.26 -2.73
N GLU A 70 -13.40 -6.99 -1.70
CA GLU A 70 -14.20 -8.20 -1.87
C GLU A 70 -13.58 -9.20 -2.88
N GLY A 71 -12.25 -9.35 -2.81
CA GLY A 71 -11.47 -10.24 -3.67
C GLY A 71 -11.16 -9.71 -5.07
N ARG A 72 -11.70 -8.56 -5.48
CA ARG A 72 -11.48 -7.99 -6.82
C ARG A 72 -10.39 -6.92 -6.84
N PRO A 73 -9.47 -6.92 -7.84
CA PRO A 73 -8.51 -5.84 -8.03
C PRO A 73 -9.19 -4.51 -8.32
N VAL A 74 -8.87 -3.48 -7.54
CA VAL A 74 -9.45 -2.13 -7.68
C VAL A 74 -8.41 -1.02 -7.70
N GLY A 75 -7.13 -1.37 -7.71
CA GLY A 75 -6.05 -0.39 -7.76
C GLY A 75 -4.70 -1.05 -7.61
N TYR A 76 -3.66 -0.34 -8.04
CA TYR A 76 -2.29 -0.81 -7.92
C TYR A 76 -1.31 0.35 -7.81
N LEU A 77 -0.12 0.03 -7.34
CA LEU A 77 1.04 0.88 -7.46
C LEU A 77 2.26 0.07 -7.89
N VAL A 78 3.21 0.73 -8.54
CA VAL A 78 4.47 0.15 -8.97
C VAL A 78 5.63 1.02 -8.49
N TYR A 79 6.68 0.37 -8.04
CA TYR A 79 7.92 0.99 -7.58
C TYR A 79 9.12 0.14 -8.00
N ALA A 80 10.25 0.78 -8.30
CA ALA A 80 11.43 0.10 -8.82
C ALA A 80 12.73 0.86 -8.47
N PRO A 81 13.90 0.21 -8.55
CA PRO A 81 15.19 0.90 -8.54
C PRO A 81 15.27 1.90 -9.70
N ALA A 82 15.91 3.05 -9.48
CA ALA A 82 16.04 4.08 -10.52
C ALA A 82 16.75 3.58 -11.79
N SER A 83 17.66 2.61 -11.67
CA SER A 83 18.36 1.97 -12.78
C SER A 83 17.45 1.19 -13.72
N SER A 84 16.29 0.73 -13.24
CA SER A 84 15.31 -0.01 -14.03
C SER A 84 14.22 0.89 -14.61
N VAL A 85 14.35 2.23 -14.46
CA VAL A 85 13.34 3.21 -14.86
C VAL A 85 13.97 4.29 -15.77
N PRO A 86 14.28 3.96 -17.04
CA PRO A 86 14.91 4.93 -17.95
C PRO A 86 14.06 6.19 -18.15
N GLY A 87 12.73 6.09 -18.04
CA GLY A 87 11.82 7.23 -18.12
C GLY A 87 12.07 8.34 -17.09
N ALA A 88 12.76 8.04 -15.98
CA ALA A 88 13.14 9.02 -14.97
C ALA A 88 14.01 10.16 -15.53
N ALA A 89 14.81 9.88 -16.57
CA ALA A 89 15.68 10.88 -17.21
C ALA A 89 14.90 12.02 -17.89
N ALA A 90 13.60 11.85 -18.15
CA ALA A 90 12.76 12.89 -18.75
C ALA A 90 12.40 14.03 -17.78
N PHE A 91 12.69 13.89 -16.48
CA PHE A 91 12.31 14.88 -15.47
C PHE A 91 13.44 15.88 -15.17
N PRO A 92 13.15 17.20 -15.15
CA PRO A 92 14.16 18.23 -14.82
C PRO A 92 14.75 18.10 -13.42
N THR A 93 14.05 17.42 -12.53
CA THR A 93 14.46 17.19 -11.14
C THR A 93 15.15 15.84 -10.95
N ALA A 94 15.53 15.13 -12.01
CA ALA A 94 16.41 13.95 -11.96
C ALA A 94 17.88 14.36 -11.63
N PRO A 95 18.73 13.42 -11.18
CA PRO A 95 18.46 12.02 -10.87
C PRO A 95 17.79 11.83 -9.51
N VAL A 96 17.07 10.71 -9.33
CA VAL A 96 16.57 10.25 -8.02
C VAL A 96 17.75 10.09 -7.05
N SER A 97 17.51 10.32 -5.76
CA SER A 97 18.56 10.15 -4.75
C SER A 97 19.06 8.70 -4.70
N PRO A 98 20.37 8.46 -4.47
CA PRO A 98 20.96 7.12 -4.55
C PRO A 98 20.44 6.14 -3.47
N ASP A 99 19.85 6.66 -2.41
CA ASP A 99 19.26 5.89 -1.29
C ASP A 99 17.75 5.68 -1.43
N ALA A 100 17.18 6.03 -2.60
CA ALA A 100 15.74 5.99 -2.82
C ALA A 100 15.36 5.04 -3.97
N VAL A 101 14.25 4.34 -3.77
CA VAL A 101 13.52 3.71 -4.87
C VAL A 101 12.54 4.69 -5.49
N LEU A 102 12.20 4.49 -6.76
CA LEU A 102 11.28 5.34 -7.49
C LEU A 102 9.89 4.71 -7.53
N MET A 103 8.87 5.39 -6.99
CA MET A 103 7.47 5.07 -7.23
C MET A 103 7.06 5.68 -8.58
N THR A 104 6.67 4.83 -9.52
CA THR A 104 6.46 5.21 -10.92
C THR A 104 4.98 5.42 -11.22
N THR A 105 4.14 4.45 -10.88
CA THR A 105 2.71 4.43 -11.24
C THR A 105 1.86 4.17 -10.00
N ALA A 106 0.75 4.87 -9.88
CA ALA A 106 -0.32 4.54 -8.95
C ALA A 106 -1.68 4.83 -9.58
N TRP A 107 -2.60 3.87 -9.49
CA TRP A 107 -3.94 4.01 -10.02
C TRP A 107 -4.95 3.34 -9.09
N VAL A 108 -6.13 3.94 -8.99
CA VAL A 108 -7.29 3.41 -8.26
C VAL A 108 -8.49 3.55 -9.19
N CYS A 109 -9.26 2.46 -9.27
CA CYS A 109 -10.56 2.39 -9.92
C CYS A 109 -11.43 3.58 -9.50
N PRO A 110 -11.98 4.38 -10.44
CA PRO A 110 -12.73 5.60 -10.13
C PRO A 110 -13.81 5.44 -9.05
N GLU A 111 -14.51 4.30 -9.09
CA GLU A 111 -15.58 3.89 -8.17
C GLU A 111 -15.08 3.69 -6.73
N HIS A 112 -13.78 3.50 -6.55
CA HIS A 112 -13.12 3.28 -5.26
C HIS A 112 -12.25 4.47 -4.83
N THR A 113 -12.30 5.59 -5.57
CA THR A 113 -11.62 6.83 -5.16
C THR A 113 -12.26 7.40 -3.89
N GLY A 114 -11.47 8.11 -3.09
CA GLY A 114 -11.92 8.64 -1.79
C GLY A 114 -12.08 7.58 -0.67
N ALA A 115 -12.09 6.28 -0.97
CA ALA A 115 -12.25 5.21 0.01
C ALA A 115 -10.96 4.82 0.77
N GLY A 116 -9.88 5.58 0.60
CA GLY A 116 -8.59 5.33 1.25
C GLY A 116 -7.72 4.25 0.59
N ILE A 117 -8.11 3.71 -0.58
CA ILE A 117 -7.36 2.67 -1.30
C ILE A 117 -5.93 3.11 -1.64
N GLY A 118 -5.73 4.35 -2.11
CA GLY A 118 -4.40 4.86 -2.40
C GLY A 118 -3.48 4.90 -1.17
N ARG A 119 -4.02 5.23 0.02
CA ARG A 119 -3.26 5.17 1.28
C ARG A 119 -2.89 3.73 1.62
N LEU A 120 -3.83 2.79 1.47
CA LEU A 120 -3.60 1.37 1.72
C LEU A 120 -2.50 0.80 0.81
N LEU A 121 -2.49 1.18 -0.47
CA LEU A 121 -1.47 0.83 -1.45
C LEU A 121 -0.08 1.32 -1.00
N VAL A 122 0.06 2.61 -0.67
CA VAL A 122 1.32 3.19 -0.20
C VAL A 122 1.83 2.52 1.07
N GLN A 123 0.94 2.17 2.00
CA GLN A 123 1.29 1.40 3.21
C GLN A 123 1.76 -0.03 2.88
N GLY A 124 1.19 -0.66 1.85
CA GLY A 124 1.67 -1.94 1.32
C GLY A 124 3.10 -1.83 0.78
N MET A 125 3.37 -0.83 -0.07
CA MET A 125 4.72 -0.57 -0.59
C MET A 125 5.70 -0.28 0.53
N ALA A 126 5.34 0.56 1.50
CA ALA A 126 6.20 0.85 2.63
C ALA A 126 6.61 -0.44 3.35
N ARG A 127 5.66 -1.35 3.62
CA ARG A 127 5.95 -2.64 4.25
C ARG A 127 6.88 -3.52 3.42
N ASP A 128 6.72 -3.57 2.10
CA ASP A 128 7.60 -4.35 1.23
C ASP A 128 9.05 -3.85 1.22
N LEU A 129 9.27 -2.56 1.52
CA LEU A 129 10.56 -1.89 1.45
C LEU A 129 11.28 -1.79 2.80
N VAL A 130 10.56 -1.88 3.92
CA VAL A 130 11.21 -1.85 5.24
C VAL A 130 12.15 -3.05 5.38
N GLY A 131 13.40 -2.77 5.76
CA GLY A 131 14.42 -3.79 5.97
C GLY A 131 15.16 -4.22 4.70
N ARG A 132 14.83 -3.67 3.52
CA ARG A 132 15.66 -3.83 2.33
C ARG A 132 16.90 -2.96 2.44
N ASP A 133 18.06 -3.57 2.25
CA ASP A 133 19.36 -2.90 2.36
C ASP A 133 19.49 -1.74 1.36
N GLY A 134 20.13 -0.65 1.79
CA GLY A 134 20.39 0.53 0.98
C GLY A 134 19.19 1.47 0.74
N ILE A 135 17.96 1.03 1.02
CA ILE A 135 16.75 1.83 0.76
C ILE A 135 16.36 2.62 2.01
N ARG A 136 16.50 3.95 1.92
CA ARG A 136 16.13 4.88 3.01
C ARG A 136 14.91 5.73 2.67
N ALA A 137 14.50 5.76 1.41
CA ALA A 137 13.35 6.53 0.99
C ALA A 137 12.65 5.95 -0.24
N VAL A 138 11.44 6.43 -0.46
CA VAL A 138 10.75 6.36 -1.75
C VAL A 138 10.69 7.77 -2.31
N GLU A 139 11.11 7.94 -3.56
CA GLU A 139 10.92 9.18 -4.31
C GLU A 139 9.88 8.98 -5.41
N ALA A 140 9.22 10.05 -5.80
CA ALA A 140 8.28 10.09 -6.91
C ALA A 140 8.42 11.42 -7.64
N PHE A 141 8.42 11.37 -8.97
CA PHE A 141 8.17 12.58 -9.75
C PHE A 141 6.66 12.80 -9.75
N ALA A 142 6.24 13.93 -9.20
CA ALA A 142 4.83 14.24 -9.09
C ALA A 142 4.37 15.05 -10.30
N ARG A 143 3.05 15.15 -10.47
CA ARG A 143 2.43 16.11 -11.38
C ARG A 143 1.70 17.18 -10.58
N THR A 144 1.92 18.44 -10.96
CA THR A 144 1.16 19.60 -10.45
C THR A 144 0.29 20.20 -11.56
N GLY A 145 -0.93 20.62 -11.19
CA GLY A 145 -1.86 21.28 -12.10
C GLY A 145 -2.49 20.39 -13.18
N ARG A 146 -3.36 21.01 -14.00
CA ARG A 146 -4.07 20.37 -15.13
C ARG A 146 -3.27 20.38 -16.45
N GLY A 147 -2.13 21.08 -16.49
CA GLY A 147 -1.35 21.32 -17.71
C GLY A 147 -0.16 20.39 -17.92
N ALA A 148 -0.02 19.31 -17.15
CA ALA A 148 1.04 18.37 -17.43
C ALA A 148 0.80 17.65 -18.76
N PRO A 149 1.86 17.23 -19.46
CA PRO A 149 1.72 16.53 -20.74
C PRO A 149 0.76 15.35 -20.62
N ARG A 150 -0.02 15.02 -21.66
CA ARG A 150 -0.91 13.84 -21.67
C ARG A 150 -0.16 12.52 -21.38
N THR A 151 1.16 12.51 -21.56
CA THR A 151 2.04 11.40 -21.17
C THR A 151 2.19 11.24 -19.64
N ALA A 152 1.64 12.16 -18.84
CA ALA A 152 1.67 12.19 -17.38
C ALA A 152 0.43 11.58 -16.71
N GLU A 153 -0.41 10.85 -17.46
CA GLU A 153 -1.55 10.11 -16.87
C GLU A 153 -1.10 9.04 -15.88
N CYS A 154 0.09 8.44 -16.10
CA CYS A 154 0.73 7.51 -15.16
C CYS A 154 1.53 8.20 -14.05
N VAL A 155 1.72 9.53 -14.12
CA VAL A 155 2.45 10.31 -13.11
C VAL A 155 1.49 10.74 -12.00
N VAL A 156 1.87 10.43 -10.78
CA VAL A 156 1.03 10.58 -9.60
C VAL A 156 0.84 12.07 -9.24
N PRO A 157 -0.39 12.54 -8.93
CA PRO A 157 -0.62 13.92 -8.50
C PRO A 157 0.13 14.27 -7.21
N ALA A 158 0.74 15.45 -7.17
CA ALA A 158 1.48 15.96 -6.01
C ALA A 158 0.60 16.06 -4.75
N GLU A 159 -0.66 16.44 -4.93
CA GLU A 159 -1.62 16.57 -3.84
C GLU A 159 -1.93 15.22 -3.20
N PHE A 160 -1.96 14.13 -3.99
CA PHE A 160 -2.11 12.79 -3.44
C PHE A 160 -0.86 12.39 -2.65
N LEU A 161 0.33 12.57 -3.23
CA LEU A 161 1.62 12.25 -2.61
C LEU A 161 1.78 12.95 -1.26
N ALA A 162 1.45 14.24 -1.19
CA ALA A 162 1.46 15.00 0.06
C ALA A 162 0.54 14.39 1.13
N ARG A 163 -0.70 14.01 0.78
CA ARG A 163 -1.66 13.41 1.73
C ARG A 163 -1.24 12.05 2.28
N VAL A 164 -0.42 11.32 1.53
CA VAL A 164 0.09 9.99 1.95
C VAL A 164 1.47 10.06 2.59
N GLY A 165 2.06 11.26 2.76
CA GLY A 165 3.25 11.47 3.58
C GLY A 165 4.53 11.82 2.81
N PHE A 166 4.47 12.03 1.50
CA PHE A 166 5.61 12.56 0.75
C PHE A 166 5.77 14.06 0.99
N LYS A 167 7.01 14.52 1.04
CA LYS A 167 7.39 15.94 1.09
C LYS A 167 8.14 16.32 -0.18
N THR A 168 8.11 17.59 -0.57
CA THR A 168 8.90 18.05 -1.72
C THR A 168 10.40 17.95 -1.41
N GLN A 169 11.14 17.19 -2.23
CA GLN A 169 12.59 17.05 -2.17
C GLN A 169 13.29 18.04 -3.11
N ARG A 170 12.74 18.21 -4.32
CA ARG A 170 13.16 19.21 -5.31
C ARG A 170 11.94 19.86 -5.94
N ALA A 171 11.85 21.18 -5.84
CA ALA A 171 10.76 21.94 -6.41
C ALA A 171 10.87 22.00 -7.94
N HIS A 172 9.73 21.93 -8.62
CA HIS A 172 9.58 22.25 -10.03
C HIS A 172 8.11 22.64 -10.27
N PRO A 173 7.80 23.62 -11.14
CA PRO A 173 6.44 24.14 -11.27
C PRO A 173 5.40 23.11 -11.72
N SER A 174 5.79 22.15 -12.58
CA SER A 174 4.89 21.13 -13.15
C SER A 174 5.18 19.70 -12.69
N THR A 175 6.41 19.44 -12.24
CA THR A 175 6.91 18.08 -11.94
C THR A 175 7.88 18.02 -10.76
N PRO A 176 7.46 18.43 -9.55
CA PRO A 176 8.33 18.40 -8.39
C PRO A 176 8.71 16.96 -8.04
N ARG A 177 9.95 16.75 -7.59
CA ARG A 177 10.38 15.46 -7.02
C ARG A 177 10.01 15.44 -5.56
N MET A 178 9.21 14.47 -5.16
CA MET A 178 8.75 14.29 -3.78
C MET A 178 9.40 13.05 -3.17
N ARG A 179 9.57 13.05 -1.84
CA ARG A 179 10.26 12.03 -1.07
C ARG A 179 9.48 11.65 0.18
N MET A 180 9.37 10.36 0.43
CA MET A 180 8.92 9.76 1.67
C MET A 180 10.11 9.05 2.32
N ASP A 181 10.47 9.46 3.53
CA ASP A 181 11.58 8.87 4.27
C ASP A 181 11.13 7.63 5.04
N MET A 182 11.85 6.51 4.87
CA MET A 182 11.51 5.22 5.48
C MET A 182 11.79 5.17 6.98
N ARG A 183 12.74 5.96 7.53
CA ARG A 183 12.96 6.03 8.99
C ARG A 183 11.78 6.66 9.70
N SER A 184 11.10 7.60 9.03
CA SER A 184 9.84 8.19 9.51
C SER A 184 8.68 7.17 9.51
N LEU A 185 8.79 6.10 8.71
CA LEU A 185 7.85 5.00 8.65
C LEU A 185 8.16 3.87 9.63
N VAL A 186 9.41 3.72 10.10
CA VAL A 186 9.77 2.73 11.13
C VAL A 186 9.17 3.15 12.47
N THR A 187 9.27 4.42 12.86
CA THR A 187 8.56 4.96 14.03
C THR A 187 7.05 4.75 13.92
N TRP A 188 6.48 4.90 12.72
CA TRP A 188 5.07 4.61 12.47
C TRP A 188 4.74 3.12 12.51
N ARG A 189 5.62 2.23 12.01
CA ARG A 189 5.42 0.77 12.05
C ARG A 189 5.50 0.25 13.48
N ASP A 190 6.44 0.73 14.28
CA ASP A 190 6.56 0.35 15.69
C ASP A 190 5.35 0.85 16.49
N GLU A 191 4.86 2.07 16.21
CA GLU A 191 3.63 2.59 16.79
C GLU A 191 2.37 1.81 16.34
N VAL A 192 2.32 1.36 15.08
CA VAL A 192 1.19 0.62 14.49
C VAL A 192 1.20 -0.85 14.90
N GLU A 193 2.35 -1.52 14.95
CA GLU A 193 2.46 -2.87 15.52
C GLU A 193 2.14 -2.83 17.01
N ALA A 194 2.67 -1.86 17.77
CA ALA A 194 2.30 -1.69 19.16
C ALA A 194 0.79 -1.38 19.34
N ALA A 195 0.17 -0.64 18.41
CA ALA A 195 -1.27 -0.39 18.44
C ALA A 195 -2.08 -1.62 18.04
N TRP A 196 -1.59 -2.43 17.12
CA TRP A 196 -2.20 -3.67 16.69
C TRP A 196 -2.13 -4.74 17.79
N GLU A 197 -0.97 -4.90 18.44
CA GLU A 197 -0.81 -5.77 19.61
C GLU A 197 -1.75 -5.36 20.75
N ARG A 198 -1.92 -4.06 21.01
CA ARG A 198 -2.90 -3.57 22.01
C ARG A 198 -4.35 -3.94 21.68
N ILE A 199 -4.73 -3.87 20.41
CA ILE A 199 -6.09 -4.27 19.97
C ILE A 199 -6.26 -5.79 20.08
N VAL A 200 -5.27 -6.57 19.64
CA VAL A 200 -5.30 -8.03 19.73
C VAL A 200 -5.32 -8.50 21.19
N ASP A 201 -4.56 -7.87 22.09
CA ASP A 201 -4.58 -8.17 23.52
C ASP A 201 -5.93 -7.80 24.16
N ALA A 202 -6.52 -6.68 23.78
CA ALA A 202 -7.85 -6.27 24.23
C ALA A 202 -8.96 -7.24 23.79
N VAL A 203 -8.82 -7.87 22.62
CA VAL A 203 -9.76 -8.89 22.11
C VAL A 203 -9.48 -10.27 22.72
N ARG A 204 -8.23 -10.58 23.07
CA ARG A 204 -7.84 -11.85 23.72
C ARG A 204 -8.18 -11.90 25.20
N ARG A 205 -8.31 -10.77 25.90
CA ARG A 205 -8.74 -10.75 27.32
C ARG A 205 -10.21 -11.16 27.42
N PRO A 206 -10.53 -12.34 27.98
CA PRO A 206 -11.91 -12.64 28.32
C PRO A 206 -12.32 -11.71 29.47
N LYS A 207 -13.48 -11.08 29.34
CA LYS A 207 -14.11 -10.36 30.46
C LYS A 207 -14.30 -11.37 31.60
N ALA A 208 -13.55 -11.23 32.68
CA ALA A 208 -13.75 -12.06 33.86
C ALA A 208 -15.21 -11.93 34.28
N ALA A 209 -15.94 -13.06 34.30
CA ALA A 209 -17.30 -13.09 34.78
C ALA A 209 -17.30 -12.67 36.27
N PRO A 210 -18.22 -11.81 36.71
CA PRO A 210 -18.32 -11.45 38.12
C PRO A 210 -18.50 -12.72 38.96
N ALA A 211 -17.72 -12.82 40.03
CA ALA A 211 -17.73 -13.97 40.93
C ALA A 211 -19.15 -14.18 41.51
N PRO A 212 -19.64 -15.44 41.58
CA PRO A 212 -20.95 -15.70 42.15
C PRO A 212 -20.97 -15.33 43.63
N VAL A 213 -22.00 -14.56 44.02
CA VAL A 213 -22.25 -14.16 45.41
C VAL A 213 -22.55 -15.42 46.24
N PRO A 214 -21.85 -15.66 47.37
CA PRO A 214 -22.09 -16.84 48.20
C PRO A 214 -23.51 -16.80 48.76
N ARG A 215 -24.31 -17.82 48.44
CA ARG A 215 -25.65 -17.99 49.04
C ARG A 215 -25.45 -18.63 50.41
N SER A 216 -25.62 -17.85 51.48
CA SER A 216 -25.53 -18.35 52.86
C SER A 216 -26.65 -19.37 53.11
N LEU A 217 -26.28 -20.64 53.31
CA LEU A 217 -27.17 -21.66 53.82
C LEU A 217 -27.31 -21.45 55.34
N HIS A 218 -28.46 -20.95 55.78
CA HIS A 218 -28.83 -21.01 57.20
C HIS A 218 -29.14 -22.46 57.57
N GLY A 219 -28.20 -23.08 58.29
CA GLY A 219 -28.41 -24.36 58.94
C GLY A 219 -29.33 -24.19 60.15
N SER A 220 -30.53 -24.76 60.09
CA SER A 220 -31.39 -24.99 61.24
C SER A 220 -31.10 -26.37 61.82
N LEU A 221 -30.24 -26.42 62.83
CA LEU A 221 -30.13 -27.55 63.74
C LEU A 221 -30.52 -27.11 65.15
N ARG A 222 -31.71 -27.51 65.59
CA ARG A 222 -31.93 -27.86 67.00
C ARG A 222 -33.05 -28.88 67.13
N ARG A 223 -32.62 -30.13 67.29
CA ARG A 223 -33.38 -31.24 67.84
C ARG A 223 -33.39 -31.07 69.36
N GLN A 224 -34.53 -31.21 70.03
CA GLN A 224 -34.60 -31.95 71.29
C GLN A 224 -36.04 -32.35 71.62
N ALA A 225 -36.17 -33.62 71.98
CA ALA A 225 -37.38 -34.35 72.31
C ALA A 225 -37.64 -34.36 73.82
N ARG A 226 -38.91 -34.60 74.20
CA ARG A 226 -39.46 -35.18 75.46
C ARG A 226 -40.94 -34.77 75.55
N SER A 227 -41.96 -35.53 75.94
CA SER A 227 -42.28 -36.95 76.20
C SER A 227 -43.83 -36.99 76.42
N PRO A 228 -44.49 -38.17 76.49
CA PRO A 228 -45.95 -38.28 76.30
C PRO A 228 -46.78 -38.48 77.60
N ARG A 229 -48.12 -38.38 77.43
CA ARG A 229 -49.29 -38.94 78.19
C ARG A 229 -50.19 -37.92 78.94
N PRO A 230 -51.43 -38.30 79.27
CA PRO A 230 -52.35 -39.28 78.64
C PRO A 230 -53.46 -38.61 77.81
#